data_AF-A0A1C5F1W9-F1
#
_entry.id   AF-A0A1C5F1W9-F1
#
_cell.length_a   1.000
_cell.length_b   1.000
_cell.length_c   1.000
_cell.angle_alpha   90.00
_cell.angle_beta   90.00
_cell.angle_gamma   90.00
#
_symmetry.space_group_name_H-M   'P 1'
#
loop_
_entity.id
_entity.type
_entity.pdbx_description
1 polymer ?
#
loop_
_entity_poly.entity_id
_entity_poly.type
_entity_poly.pdbx_seq_one_letter_code
_entity_poly.pdbx_strand_id
1 'polypeptide(L)'
;MSAPVWITATPPTPNGDLHIGHIAGPYVAGDVLRRFLAADGTEVRYTTGLDDHQSYVPVRGLKDGGRAGEEVADSYGASIARVWQRTEVGFDRVVRPREEDGYLAYVQDFLRRLHDAGHVVARTRPLPYCAPCERWLYEAYLTGKCPHCGSSSNGNACEPCGRPNDCADLGEPRCTICDTPAEIRDAARLYFPLAPFADRLEAFWAEVDMPPHLRALCDRMLADGLPEIAVSHPGEWGVPVTVPGFEDQRAYVWFEMAPGYLWGLPEQEREKGDWPAPVQFFGFDNGYFHAVLFPALYAALHPGAALARAFVVNEFYQLDGAKFSTSRRHAIWVHEALAEAGSDVLRHHVLADRPNGRQTSFTRTDLERTQALLTAQWNGWLERLFAAGA
;
A
#
# COMPACT_ATOMS: atom_id res chain seq x y z
N MET A 1 29.80 12.45 -4.38
CA MET A 1 29.20 11.12 -4.15
C MET A 1 27.82 11.17 -4.79
N SER A 2 27.43 10.15 -5.55
CA SER A 2 26.08 10.07 -6.13
C SER A 2 25.05 9.92 -5.01
N ALA A 3 23.83 10.42 -5.20
CA ALA A 3 22.74 10.18 -4.26
C ALA A 3 22.50 8.66 -4.09
N PRO A 4 22.13 8.18 -2.89
CA PRO A 4 21.88 6.77 -2.66
C PRO A 4 20.68 6.30 -3.50
N VAL A 5 20.70 5.03 -3.93
CA VAL A 5 19.52 4.40 -4.56
C VAL A 5 18.41 4.33 -3.52
N TRP A 6 17.25 4.89 -3.84
CA TRP A 6 16.10 4.87 -2.95
C TRP A 6 15.16 3.73 -3.34
N ILE A 7 14.90 2.84 -2.39
CA ILE A 7 13.94 1.74 -2.53
C ILE A 7 12.79 2.01 -1.56
N THR A 8 11.55 1.83 -2.01
CA THR A 8 10.37 1.93 -1.14
C THR A 8 9.56 0.63 -1.17
N ALA A 9 9.05 0.22 -0.02
CA ALA A 9 8.00 -0.80 0.07
C ALA A 9 6.68 -0.16 0.49
N THR A 10 5.56 -0.69 -0.01
CA THR A 10 4.24 -0.19 0.40
C THR A 10 4.00 -0.33 1.91
N PRO A 11 3.54 0.73 2.61
CA PRO A 11 3.12 0.62 4.00
C PRO A 11 1.96 -0.37 4.16
N PRO A 12 2.02 -1.34 5.08
CA PRO A 12 0.87 -2.14 5.42
C PRO A 12 -0.04 -1.40 6.40
N THR A 13 -1.34 -1.62 6.25
CA THR A 13 -2.32 -1.19 7.25
C THR A 13 -2.26 -2.10 8.48
N PRO A 14 -2.15 -1.55 9.71
CA PRO A 14 -2.10 -2.32 10.94
C PRO A 14 -3.51 -2.73 11.41
N ASN A 15 -4.20 -3.55 10.61
CA ASN A 15 -5.54 -4.08 10.91
C ASN A 15 -5.58 -5.62 11.02
N GLY A 16 -4.41 -6.26 11.00
CA GLY A 16 -4.25 -7.70 11.01
C GLY A 16 -2.78 -8.09 10.94
N ASP A 17 -2.49 -9.36 11.20
CA ASP A 17 -1.14 -9.90 11.02
C ASP A 17 -0.76 -10.00 9.53
N LEU A 18 0.54 -10.04 9.23
CA LEU A 18 0.98 -10.28 7.86
C LEU A 18 0.87 -11.77 7.50
N HIS A 19 0.31 -12.06 6.33
CA HIS A 19 0.39 -13.37 5.68
C HIS A 19 1.50 -13.41 4.62
N ILE A 20 1.87 -14.59 4.17
CA ILE A 20 2.96 -14.81 3.22
C ILE A 20 2.85 -14.02 1.90
N GLY A 21 1.63 -13.74 1.42
CA GLY A 21 1.41 -12.85 0.28
C GLY A 21 2.02 -11.44 0.47
N HIS A 22 1.93 -10.89 1.68
CA HIS A 22 2.49 -9.58 2.00
C HIS A 22 4.02 -9.61 2.05
N ILE A 23 4.62 -10.68 2.57
CA ILE A 23 6.07 -10.74 2.81
C ILE A 23 6.88 -10.94 1.53
N ALA A 24 6.33 -11.67 0.56
CA ALA A 24 7.03 -12.10 -0.64
C ALA A 24 7.53 -10.95 -1.53
N GLY A 25 6.65 -9.99 -1.80
CA GLY A 25 6.91 -8.93 -2.78
C GLY A 25 7.50 -7.67 -2.19
N PRO A 26 6.66 -6.83 -1.55
CA PRO A 26 7.08 -5.53 -1.05
C PRO A 26 8.31 -5.59 -0.17
N TYR A 27 8.39 -6.58 0.73
CA TYR A 27 9.35 -6.57 1.82
C TYR A 27 10.61 -7.40 1.54
N VAL A 28 10.48 -8.71 1.29
CA VAL A 28 11.64 -9.59 1.09
C VAL A 28 12.33 -9.30 -0.25
N ALA A 29 11.60 -9.08 -1.34
CA ALA A 29 12.24 -8.77 -2.62
C ALA A 29 12.97 -7.40 -2.59
N GLY A 30 12.39 -6.40 -1.92
CA GLY A 30 13.05 -5.10 -1.71
C GLY A 30 14.34 -5.23 -0.87
N ASP A 31 14.31 -6.06 0.18
CA ASP A 31 15.48 -6.34 1.02
C ASP A 31 16.58 -7.11 0.27
N VAL A 32 16.23 -8.04 -0.61
CA VAL A 32 17.21 -8.71 -1.48
C VAL A 32 17.88 -7.73 -2.43
N LEU A 33 17.12 -6.85 -3.09
CA LEU A 33 17.71 -5.83 -3.96
C LEU A 33 18.63 -4.89 -3.17
N ARG A 34 18.20 -4.45 -1.98
CA ARG A 34 19.03 -3.63 -1.07
C ARG A 34 20.35 -4.32 -0.76
N ARG A 35 20.31 -5.59 -0.33
CA ARG A 35 21.51 -6.36 0.04
C ARG A 35 22.44 -6.60 -1.15
N PHE A 36 21.88 -6.88 -2.32
CA PHE A 36 22.65 -7.04 -3.55
C PHE A 36 23.41 -5.75 -3.92
N LEU A 37 22.71 -4.62 -3.97
CA LEU A 37 23.32 -3.33 -4.30
C LEU A 37 24.37 -2.89 -3.26
N ALA A 38 24.10 -3.11 -1.97
CA ALA A 38 25.06 -2.82 -0.90
C ALA A 38 26.33 -3.70 -1.01
N ALA A 39 26.18 -4.98 -1.38
CA ALA A 39 27.32 -5.87 -1.61
C ALA A 39 28.18 -5.45 -2.81
N ASP A 40 27.59 -4.75 -3.79
CA ASP A 40 28.27 -4.15 -4.94
C ASP A 40 28.86 -2.75 -4.62
N GLY A 41 28.80 -2.31 -3.36
CA GLY A 41 29.33 -1.02 -2.92
C GLY A 41 28.44 0.18 -3.27
N THR A 42 27.19 -0.03 -3.70
CA THR A 42 26.23 1.04 -3.94
C THR A 42 25.58 1.46 -2.63
N GLU A 43 25.53 2.76 -2.35
CA GLU A 43 24.74 3.28 -1.23
C GLU A 43 23.25 3.14 -1.53
N VAL A 44 22.50 2.55 -0.60
CA VAL A 44 21.07 2.29 -0.73
C VAL A 44 20.34 2.78 0.50
N ARG A 45 19.17 3.36 0.30
CA ARG A 45 18.20 3.69 1.34
C ARG A 45 16.92 2.92 1.05
N TYR A 46 16.54 2.00 1.93
CA TYR A 46 15.31 1.23 1.84
C TYR A 46 14.31 1.68 2.91
N THR A 47 13.20 2.29 2.48
CA THR A 47 12.22 2.90 3.38
C THR A 47 10.84 2.27 3.23
N THR A 48 10.08 2.30 4.32
CA THR A 48 8.65 1.96 4.35
C THR A 48 7.95 2.79 5.44
N GLY A 49 6.70 2.47 5.74
CA GLY A 49 6.00 2.98 6.91
C GLY A 49 4.91 2.03 7.36
N LEU A 50 4.04 2.53 8.24
CA LEU A 50 2.71 1.98 8.45
C LEU A 50 1.65 2.94 7.93
N ASP A 51 0.48 2.36 7.68
CA ASP A 51 -0.71 3.05 7.23
C ASP A 51 -1.74 3.12 8.37
N ASP A 52 -1.38 3.83 9.44
CA ASP A 52 -2.13 3.84 10.72
C ASP A 52 -3.53 4.45 10.57
N HIS A 53 -3.69 5.40 9.67
CA HIS A 53 -4.90 6.22 9.54
C HIS A 53 -5.95 5.64 8.57
N GLN A 54 -5.70 4.48 7.97
CA GLN A 54 -6.67 3.89 7.05
C GLN A 54 -7.92 3.38 7.80
N SER A 55 -9.10 3.58 7.20
CA SER A 55 -10.40 3.24 7.81
C SER A 55 -10.57 1.76 8.17
N TYR A 56 -9.75 0.86 7.59
CA TYR A 56 -9.75 -0.55 7.97
C TYR A 56 -9.31 -0.79 9.42
N VAL A 57 -8.52 0.10 10.02
CA VAL A 57 -8.10 0.03 11.43
C VAL A 57 -9.30 0.16 12.39
N PRO A 58 -10.07 1.27 12.38
CA PRO A 58 -11.24 1.38 13.26
C PRO A 58 -12.34 0.37 12.89
N VAL A 59 -12.51 -0.01 11.62
CA VAL A 59 -13.44 -1.10 11.25
C VAL A 59 -13.04 -2.43 11.88
N ARG A 60 -11.74 -2.73 11.95
CA ARG A 60 -11.24 -3.91 12.65
C ARG A 60 -11.54 -3.82 14.14
N GLY A 61 -11.31 -2.67 14.77
CA GLY A 61 -11.64 -2.46 16.18
C GLY A 61 -13.11 -2.69 16.51
N LEU A 62 -14.02 -2.20 15.67
CA LEU A 62 -15.46 -2.46 15.79
C LEU A 62 -15.81 -3.94 15.69
N LYS A 63 -15.15 -4.69 14.80
CA LYS A 63 -15.34 -6.15 14.67
C LYS A 63 -14.73 -6.94 15.83
N ASP A 64 -13.70 -6.41 16.47
CA ASP A 64 -13.00 -7.02 17.60
C ASP A 64 -13.60 -6.59 18.96
N GLY A 65 -14.92 -6.39 19.02
CA GLY A 65 -15.61 -6.06 20.27
C GLY A 65 -15.50 -4.60 20.70
N GLY A 66 -15.21 -3.69 19.77
CA GLY A 66 -15.20 -2.24 20.04
C GLY A 66 -13.86 -1.69 20.55
N ARG A 67 -12.74 -2.32 20.17
CA ARG A 67 -11.40 -1.79 20.46
C ARG A 67 -11.20 -0.44 19.78
N ALA A 68 -10.51 0.48 20.44
CA ALA A 68 -10.16 1.78 19.87
C ALA A 68 -9.22 1.61 18.67
N GLY A 69 -9.31 2.52 17.68
CA GLY A 69 -8.48 2.45 16.48
C GLY A 69 -6.98 2.51 16.80
N GLU A 70 -6.62 3.34 17.78
CA GLU A 70 -5.26 3.48 18.31
C GLU A 70 -4.71 2.16 18.84
N GLU A 71 -5.50 1.45 19.64
CA GLU A 71 -5.11 0.18 20.22
C GLU A 71 -4.92 -0.90 19.15
N VAL A 72 -5.76 -0.89 18.11
CA VAL A 72 -5.64 -1.78 16.95
C VAL A 72 -4.37 -1.47 16.16
N ALA A 73 -4.13 -0.19 15.84
CA ALA A 73 -2.96 0.27 15.12
C ALA A 73 -1.65 -0.08 15.87
N ASP A 74 -1.58 0.21 17.17
CA ASP A 74 -0.39 -0.04 17.99
C ASP A 74 -0.12 -1.55 18.10
N SER A 75 -1.16 -2.34 18.34
CA SER A 75 -1.06 -3.80 18.52
C SER A 75 -0.60 -4.50 17.23
N TYR A 76 -1.28 -4.27 16.11
CA TYR A 76 -0.89 -4.90 14.84
C TYR A 76 0.36 -4.26 14.25
N GLY A 77 0.60 -2.97 14.49
CA GLY A 77 1.83 -2.30 14.09
C GLY A 77 3.07 -2.87 14.77
N ALA A 78 2.96 -3.27 16.05
CA ALA A 78 4.02 -4.01 16.77
C ALA A 78 4.19 -5.44 16.24
N SER A 79 3.09 -6.12 15.88
CA SER A 79 3.14 -7.46 15.26
C SER A 79 3.85 -7.42 13.90
N ILE A 80 3.50 -6.47 13.04
CA ILE A 80 4.13 -6.23 11.74
C ILE A 80 5.63 -5.98 11.89
N ALA A 81 6.03 -5.10 12.83
CA ALA A 81 7.44 -4.81 13.11
C ALA A 81 8.22 -6.07 13.51
N ARG A 82 7.63 -6.90 14.38
CA ARG A 82 8.23 -8.16 14.82
C ARG A 82 8.34 -9.17 13.68
N VAL A 83 7.38 -9.22 12.78
CA VAL A 83 7.45 -10.05 11.58
C VAL A 83 8.62 -9.62 10.70
N TRP A 84 8.76 -8.33 10.38
CA TRP A 84 9.89 -7.84 9.60
C TRP A 84 11.24 -8.16 10.24
N GLN A 85 11.36 -7.98 11.55
CA GLN A 85 12.57 -8.35 12.30
C GLN A 85 12.87 -9.85 12.19
N ARG A 86 11.87 -10.72 12.41
CA ARG A 86 12.07 -12.18 12.39
C ARG A 86 12.27 -12.75 10.99
N THR A 87 11.79 -12.09 9.95
CA THR A 87 12.11 -12.40 8.53
C THR A 87 13.39 -11.69 8.07
N GLU A 88 14.09 -11.00 8.96
CA GLU A 88 15.35 -10.30 8.69
C GLU A 88 15.25 -9.31 7.52
N VAL A 89 14.10 -8.66 7.39
CA VAL A 89 13.89 -7.54 6.49
C VAL A 89 14.31 -6.27 7.23
N GLY A 90 15.37 -5.62 6.74
CA GLY A 90 15.89 -4.39 7.33
C GLY A 90 15.48 -3.16 6.54
N PHE A 91 14.97 -2.13 7.22
CA PHE A 91 14.69 -0.82 6.63
C PHE A 91 15.62 0.23 7.24
N ASP A 92 16.04 1.19 6.43
CA ASP A 92 16.77 2.38 6.90
C ASP A 92 15.82 3.37 7.60
N ARG A 93 14.55 3.38 7.20
CA ARG A 93 13.50 4.16 7.85
C ARG A 93 12.15 3.45 7.76
N VAL A 94 11.46 3.38 8.89
CA VAL A 94 10.05 2.96 8.98
C VAL A 94 9.27 4.14 9.55
N VAL A 95 8.46 4.80 8.73
CA VAL A 95 7.60 5.92 9.17
C VAL A 95 6.42 5.37 9.99
N ARG A 96 6.16 5.99 11.15
CA ARG A 96 5.03 5.66 12.02
C ARG A 96 4.14 6.90 12.17
N PRO A 97 3.13 7.10 11.29
CA PRO A 97 2.35 8.33 11.23
C PRO A 97 1.86 8.88 12.57
N ARG A 98 1.43 8.01 13.49
CA ARG A 98 0.90 8.40 14.81
C ARG A 98 1.97 8.66 15.87
N GLU A 99 3.22 8.24 15.65
CA GLU A 99 4.32 8.35 16.62
C GLU A 99 5.32 9.46 16.26
N GLU A 100 5.21 10.05 15.06
CA GLU A 100 6.20 10.96 14.49
C GLU A 100 5.82 12.42 14.73
N ASP A 101 6.64 13.13 15.51
CA ASP A 101 6.48 14.56 15.74
C ASP A 101 6.52 15.34 14.42
N GLY A 102 5.49 16.15 14.18
CA GLY A 102 5.39 17.01 13.00
C GLY A 102 4.84 16.34 11.74
N TYR A 103 4.71 15.00 11.70
CA TYR A 103 4.17 14.29 10.52
C TYR A 103 2.78 14.78 10.14
N LEU A 104 1.89 14.92 11.14
CA LEU A 104 0.52 15.38 10.93
C LEU A 104 0.49 16.78 10.28
N ALA A 105 1.27 17.71 10.83
CA ALA A 105 1.33 19.09 10.35
C ALA A 105 1.89 19.16 8.92
N TYR A 106 2.86 18.29 8.60
CA TYR A 106 3.44 18.17 7.27
C TYR A 106 2.42 17.68 6.23
N VAL A 107 1.65 16.62 6.54
CA VAL A 107 0.59 16.14 5.64
C VAL A 107 -0.49 17.21 5.46
N GLN A 108 -0.89 17.88 6.53
CA GLN A 108 -1.86 18.98 6.48
C GLN A 108 -1.36 20.15 5.61
N ASP A 109 -0.08 20.52 5.71
CA ASP A 109 0.52 21.52 4.84
C ASP A 109 0.49 21.09 3.36
N PHE A 110 0.85 19.84 3.08
CA PHE A 110 0.81 19.30 1.72
C PHE A 110 -0.60 19.40 1.10
N LEU A 111 -1.64 19.00 1.84
CA LEU A 111 -3.03 19.09 1.37
C LEU A 111 -3.50 20.53 1.20
N ARG A 112 -3.16 21.41 2.15
CA ARG A 112 -3.48 22.84 2.06
C ARG A 112 -2.83 23.47 0.83
N ARG A 113 -1.55 23.18 0.56
CA ARG A 113 -0.84 23.70 -0.62
C ARG A 113 -1.48 23.24 -1.92
N LEU A 114 -1.93 21.99 -2.01
CA LEU A 114 -2.68 21.49 -3.17
C LEU A 114 -3.98 22.26 -3.38
N HIS A 115 -4.71 22.56 -2.30
CA HIS A 115 -5.94 23.35 -2.35
C HIS A 115 -5.66 24.81 -2.75
N ASP A 116 -4.69 25.46 -2.11
CA ASP A 116 -4.35 26.87 -2.35
C ASP A 116 -3.82 27.10 -3.78
N ALA A 117 -3.16 26.09 -4.37
CA ALA A 117 -2.74 26.08 -5.76
C ALA A 117 -3.89 25.75 -6.76
N GLY A 118 -5.10 25.47 -6.27
CA GLY A 118 -6.27 25.16 -7.09
C GLY A 118 -6.32 23.74 -7.66
N HIS A 119 -5.44 22.84 -7.21
CA HIS A 119 -5.43 21.44 -7.62
C HIS A 119 -6.44 20.59 -6.86
N VAL A 120 -6.80 20.99 -5.64
CA VAL A 120 -7.86 20.37 -4.85
C VAL A 120 -9.06 21.32 -4.80
N VAL A 121 -10.24 20.79 -5.12
CA VAL A 121 -11.46 21.55 -5.33
C VAL A 121 -12.62 20.99 -4.51
N ALA A 122 -13.48 21.86 -4.00
CA ALA A 122 -14.72 21.46 -3.36
C ALA A 122 -15.75 20.96 -4.39
N ARG A 123 -16.43 19.86 -4.07
CA ARG A 123 -17.61 19.37 -4.79
C ARG A 123 -18.65 18.84 -3.79
N THR A 124 -19.92 19.07 -4.09
CA THR A 124 -21.02 18.33 -3.46
C THR A 124 -21.40 17.17 -4.36
N ARG A 125 -21.24 15.95 -3.86
CA ARG A 125 -21.56 14.73 -4.62
C ARG A 125 -22.27 13.71 -3.72
N PRO A 126 -23.01 12.77 -4.33
CA PRO A 126 -23.53 11.62 -3.60
C PRO A 126 -22.44 10.87 -2.83
N LEU A 127 -22.75 10.44 -1.62
CA LEU A 127 -21.94 9.58 -0.78
C LEU A 127 -22.86 8.59 -0.02
N PRO A 128 -22.51 7.30 0.05
CA PRO A 128 -23.28 6.33 0.81
C PRO A 128 -23.28 6.63 2.32
N TYR A 129 -24.43 6.44 2.97
CA TYR A 129 -24.66 6.66 4.40
C TYR A 129 -25.43 5.48 5.00
N CYS A 130 -25.04 5.06 6.20
CA CYS A 130 -25.77 4.07 6.98
C CYS A 130 -26.60 4.78 8.05
N ALA A 131 -27.92 4.79 7.91
CA ALA A 131 -28.80 5.38 8.92
C ALA A 131 -28.71 4.69 10.29
N PRO A 132 -28.74 3.35 10.42
CA PRO A 132 -28.61 2.70 11.73
C PRO A 132 -27.27 2.93 12.44
N CYS A 133 -26.17 3.04 11.69
CA CYS A 133 -24.84 3.30 12.26
C CYS A 133 -24.47 4.78 12.34
N GLU A 134 -25.40 5.66 11.92
CA GLU A 134 -25.26 7.12 11.85
C GLU A 134 -23.91 7.58 11.29
N ARG A 135 -23.51 7.03 10.13
CA ARG A 135 -22.21 7.34 9.54
C ARG A 135 -22.19 7.28 8.02
N TRP A 136 -21.27 8.06 7.46
CA TRP A 136 -20.86 7.95 6.08
C TRP A 136 -20.09 6.65 5.83
N LEU A 137 -20.27 6.06 4.66
CA LEU A 137 -19.62 4.83 4.26
C LEU A 137 -18.65 5.10 3.12
N TYR A 138 -17.38 4.88 3.41
CA TYR A 138 -16.26 4.96 2.47
C TYR A 138 -15.28 3.83 2.79
N GLU A 139 -14.46 3.45 1.80
CA GLU A 139 -13.40 2.44 1.98
C GLU A 139 -13.86 1.18 2.75
N ALA A 140 -13.35 0.94 3.97
CA ALA A 140 -13.60 -0.23 4.78
C ALA A 140 -15.04 -0.32 5.32
N TYR A 141 -15.72 0.82 5.44
CA TYR A 141 -17.11 0.89 5.92
C TYR A 141 -18.11 0.46 4.85
N LEU A 142 -17.70 0.39 3.58
CA LEU A 142 -18.55 0.16 2.43
C LEU A 142 -18.14 -1.11 1.67
N THR A 143 -19.13 -1.87 1.21
CA THR A 143 -18.94 -2.91 0.21
C THR A 143 -20.01 -2.79 -0.87
N GLY A 144 -19.69 -3.19 -2.11
CA GLY A 144 -20.61 -3.21 -3.24
C GLY A 144 -19.97 -3.84 -4.47
N LYS A 145 -20.64 -3.72 -5.61
CA LYS A 145 -20.16 -4.20 -6.92
C LYS A 145 -19.39 -3.09 -7.62
N CYS A 146 -18.17 -3.39 -8.06
CA CYS A 146 -17.34 -2.49 -8.83
C CYS A 146 -18.07 -2.04 -10.10
N PRO A 147 -18.12 -0.72 -10.41
CA PRO A 147 -18.78 -0.23 -11.61
C PRO A 147 -18.09 -0.67 -12.91
N HIS A 148 -16.82 -1.07 -12.82
CA HIS A 148 -16.01 -1.43 -14.00
C HIS A 148 -16.07 -2.92 -14.33
N CYS A 149 -16.04 -3.80 -13.33
CA CYS A 149 -15.93 -5.25 -13.54
C CYS A 149 -16.97 -6.09 -12.80
N GLY A 150 -17.87 -5.47 -12.02
CA GLY A 150 -18.93 -6.15 -11.26
C GLY A 150 -18.47 -6.99 -10.07
N SER A 151 -17.16 -7.12 -9.83
CA SER A 151 -16.62 -7.85 -8.67
C SER A 151 -16.89 -7.09 -7.37
N SER A 152 -16.85 -7.79 -6.22
CA SER A 152 -16.91 -7.12 -4.92
C SER A 152 -15.79 -6.10 -4.79
N SER A 153 -16.13 -4.89 -4.36
CA SER A 153 -15.20 -3.77 -4.17
C SER A 153 -15.62 -2.94 -2.98
N ASN A 154 -14.65 -2.18 -2.50
CA ASN A 154 -14.82 -1.12 -1.54
C ASN A 154 -14.75 0.22 -2.28
N GLY A 155 -15.15 1.31 -1.61
CA GLY A 155 -15.25 2.65 -2.19
C GLY A 155 -13.89 3.35 -2.36
N ASN A 156 -12.94 2.67 -3.02
CA ASN A 156 -11.57 3.10 -3.26
C ASN A 156 -11.02 2.56 -4.60
N ALA A 157 -10.02 1.67 -4.60
CA ALA A 157 -9.53 0.95 -5.77
C ALA A 157 -10.03 -0.50 -5.73
N CYS A 158 -10.59 -0.97 -6.84
CA CYS A 158 -11.11 -2.32 -6.96
C CYS A 158 -9.96 -3.32 -7.09
N GLU A 159 -9.70 -4.12 -6.07
CA GLU A 159 -8.58 -5.09 -6.05
C GLU A 159 -8.52 -6.01 -7.29
N PRO A 160 -9.64 -6.60 -7.80
CA PRO A 160 -9.58 -7.44 -9.00
C PRO A 160 -9.15 -6.75 -10.31
N CYS A 161 -9.56 -5.49 -10.54
CA CYS A 161 -9.29 -4.81 -11.81
C CYS A 161 -8.30 -3.65 -11.72
N GLY A 162 -7.90 -3.28 -10.49
CA GLY A 162 -6.98 -2.18 -10.19
C GLY A 162 -7.55 -0.77 -10.37
N ARG A 163 -8.79 -0.61 -10.87
CA ARG A 163 -9.35 0.71 -11.18
C ARG A 163 -9.91 1.43 -9.94
N PRO A 164 -9.74 2.75 -9.84
CA PRO A 164 -10.44 3.54 -8.81
C PRO A 164 -11.95 3.61 -9.08
N ASN A 165 -12.72 3.85 -8.03
CA ASN A 165 -14.15 4.13 -8.06
C ASN A 165 -14.49 5.18 -6.98
N ASP A 166 -15.53 5.99 -7.20
CA ASP A 166 -16.13 6.75 -6.10
C ASP A 166 -17.06 5.81 -5.31
N CYS A 167 -17.21 6.08 -4.01
CA CYS A 167 -18.06 5.29 -3.11
C CYS A 167 -19.50 5.18 -3.63
N ALA A 168 -20.03 6.24 -4.24
CA ALA A 168 -21.40 6.26 -4.76
C ALA A 168 -21.58 5.49 -6.09
N ASP A 169 -20.48 5.15 -6.77
CA ASP A 169 -20.54 4.41 -8.05
C ASP A 169 -20.73 2.90 -7.84
N LEU A 170 -20.54 2.40 -6.61
CA LEU A 170 -20.68 0.98 -6.32
C LEU A 170 -22.13 0.51 -6.47
N GLY A 171 -22.33 -0.59 -7.18
CA GLY A 171 -23.63 -1.26 -7.27
C GLY A 171 -24.00 -1.96 -5.96
N GLU A 172 -25.27 -1.85 -5.54
CA GLU A 172 -25.80 -2.45 -4.30
C GLU A 172 -24.95 -2.14 -3.05
N PRO A 173 -24.66 -0.85 -2.76
CA PRO A 173 -23.79 -0.48 -1.66
C PRO A 173 -24.38 -0.89 -0.31
N ARG A 174 -23.56 -1.50 0.55
CA ARG A 174 -23.94 -1.97 1.90
C ARG A 174 -22.90 -1.57 2.94
N CYS A 175 -23.39 -1.35 4.16
CA CYS A 175 -22.54 -1.12 5.32
C CYS A 175 -21.82 -2.41 5.72
N THR A 176 -20.48 -2.39 5.76
CA THR A 176 -19.66 -3.55 6.17
C THR A 176 -19.80 -3.90 7.66
N ILE A 177 -20.38 -3.00 8.48
CA ILE A 177 -20.56 -3.20 9.92
C ILE A 177 -21.88 -3.93 10.21
N CYS A 178 -22.99 -3.46 9.64
CA CYS A 178 -24.34 -3.95 9.98
C CYS A 178 -25.13 -4.52 8.78
N ASP A 179 -24.50 -4.65 7.61
CA ASP A 179 -25.05 -5.17 6.36
C ASP A 179 -26.26 -4.41 5.78
N THR A 180 -26.64 -3.29 6.40
CA THR A 180 -27.76 -2.45 5.94
C THR A 180 -27.43 -1.85 4.57
N PRO A 181 -28.35 -1.90 3.58
CA PRO A 181 -28.21 -1.17 2.32
C PRO A 181 -27.97 0.31 2.59
N ALA A 182 -26.99 0.89 1.90
CA ALA A 182 -26.65 2.29 2.09
C ALA A 182 -27.72 3.21 1.47
N GLU A 183 -28.04 4.26 2.21
CA GLU A 183 -28.74 5.41 1.64
C GLU A 183 -27.73 6.28 0.89
N ILE A 184 -28.16 6.91 -0.20
CA ILE A 184 -27.31 7.85 -0.93
C ILE A 184 -27.71 9.27 -0.50
N ARG A 185 -26.75 10.03 0.01
CA ARG A 185 -26.95 11.42 0.45
C ARG A 185 -25.86 12.31 -0.11
N ASP A 186 -26.16 13.57 -0.35
CA ASP A 186 -25.17 14.53 -0.81
C ASP A 186 -24.22 14.92 0.32
N ALA A 187 -22.92 14.92 0.03
CA ALA A 187 -21.86 15.39 0.92
C ALA A 187 -20.91 16.32 0.16
N ALA A 188 -20.59 17.47 0.77
CA ALA A 188 -19.48 18.29 0.31
C ALA A 188 -18.18 17.59 0.69
N ARG A 189 -17.28 17.36 -0.27
CA ARG A 189 -15.94 16.81 -0.06
C ARG A 189 -14.92 17.54 -0.92
N LEU A 190 -13.65 17.39 -0.58
CA LEU A 190 -12.54 17.83 -1.43
C LEU A 190 -12.25 16.77 -2.49
N TYR A 191 -11.89 17.21 -3.69
CA TYR A 191 -11.58 16.36 -4.83
C TYR A 191 -10.31 16.82 -5.55
N PHE A 192 -9.54 15.87 -6.07
CA PHE A 192 -8.35 16.12 -6.89
C PHE A 192 -8.63 15.63 -8.32
N PRO A 193 -8.79 16.53 -9.30
CA PRO A 193 -8.95 16.16 -10.69
C PRO A 193 -7.64 15.60 -11.26
N LEU A 194 -7.66 14.35 -11.75
CA LEU A 194 -6.48 13.75 -12.38
C LEU A 194 -6.31 14.18 -13.85
N ALA A 195 -7.39 14.54 -14.53
CA ALA A 195 -7.37 14.89 -15.96
C ALA A 195 -6.32 15.94 -16.34
N PRO A 196 -6.07 17.02 -15.57
CA PRO A 196 -5.01 17.99 -15.87
C PRO A 196 -3.59 17.42 -15.87
N PHE A 197 -3.37 16.22 -15.33
CA PHE A 197 -2.05 15.58 -15.23
C PHE A 197 -1.83 14.49 -16.29
N ALA A 198 -2.78 14.27 -17.21
CA ALA A 198 -2.74 13.21 -18.21
C ALA A 198 -1.43 13.19 -19.02
N ASP A 199 -1.04 14.32 -19.62
CA ASP A 199 0.17 14.41 -20.45
C ASP A 199 1.45 14.11 -19.64
N ARG A 200 1.52 14.59 -18.39
CA ARG A 200 2.67 14.34 -17.50
C ARG A 200 2.75 12.87 -17.12
N LEU A 201 1.61 12.24 -16.84
CA LEU A 201 1.51 10.82 -16.51
C LEU A 201 1.87 9.95 -17.71
N GLU A 202 1.39 10.29 -18.90
CA GLU A 202 1.74 9.58 -20.14
C GLU A 202 3.24 9.64 -20.42
N ALA A 203 3.85 10.83 -20.30
CA ALA A 203 5.30 10.98 -20.42
C ALA A 203 6.06 10.16 -19.37
N PHE A 204 5.60 10.16 -18.12
CA PHE A 204 6.18 9.34 -17.05
C PHE A 204 6.11 7.83 -17.37
N TRP A 205 4.96 7.35 -17.85
CA TRP A 205 4.76 5.95 -18.17
C TRP A 205 5.59 5.46 -19.36
N ALA A 206 6.02 6.36 -20.23
CA ALA A 206 6.93 6.04 -21.33
C ALA A 206 8.38 5.78 -20.87
N GLU A 207 8.76 6.26 -19.68
CA GLU A 207 10.13 6.20 -19.16
C GLU A 207 10.31 5.19 -18.02
N VAL A 208 9.31 5.02 -17.15
CA VAL A 208 9.40 4.13 -15.99
C VAL A 208 9.38 2.65 -16.40
N ASP A 209 10.23 1.84 -15.78
CA ASP A 209 10.17 0.40 -15.94
C ASP A 209 8.98 -0.17 -15.13
N MET A 210 7.99 -0.73 -15.81
CA MET A 210 6.81 -1.30 -15.16
C MET A 210 6.32 -2.58 -15.84
N PRO A 211 5.71 -3.52 -15.09
CA PRO A 211 5.16 -4.73 -15.68
C PRO A 211 4.03 -4.45 -16.69
N PRO A 212 3.88 -5.27 -17.75
CA PRO A 212 2.87 -5.05 -18.79
C PRO A 212 1.44 -4.97 -18.28
N HIS A 213 1.09 -5.69 -17.22
CA HIS A 213 -0.25 -5.66 -16.63
C HIS A 213 -0.57 -4.28 -16.01
N LEU A 214 0.39 -3.67 -15.32
CA LEU A 214 0.27 -2.32 -14.76
C LEU A 214 0.23 -1.26 -15.87
N ARG A 215 1.06 -1.42 -16.91
CA ARG A 215 1.02 -0.56 -18.11
C ARG A 215 -0.36 -0.55 -18.75
N ALA A 216 -0.95 -1.73 -18.93
CA ALA A 216 -2.29 -1.89 -19.49
C ALA A 216 -3.39 -1.27 -18.61
N LEU A 217 -3.23 -1.28 -17.28
CA LEU A 217 -4.13 -0.55 -16.37
C LEU A 217 -4.07 0.95 -16.64
N CYS A 218 -2.85 1.52 -16.70
CA CYS A 218 -2.64 2.94 -16.95
C CYS A 218 -3.21 3.37 -18.31
N ASP A 219 -2.96 2.60 -19.37
CA ASP A 219 -3.47 2.89 -20.71
C ASP A 219 -4.99 2.89 -20.78
N ARG A 220 -5.65 1.92 -20.14
CA ARG A 220 -7.12 1.89 -20.06
C ARG A 220 -7.66 3.07 -19.27
N MET A 221 -6.98 3.48 -18.20
CA MET A 221 -7.40 4.66 -17.43
C MET A 221 -7.27 5.95 -18.23
N LEU A 222 -6.19 6.09 -19.00
CA LEU A 222 -6.01 7.26 -19.88
C LEU A 222 -7.07 7.27 -20.99
N ALA A 223 -7.32 6.13 -21.63
CA ALA A 223 -8.30 6.00 -22.71
C ALA A 223 -9.74 6.32 -22.27
N ASP A 224 -10.12 5.93 -21.06
CA ASP A 224 -11.46 6.21 -20.52
C ASP A 224 -11.61 7.64 -19.96
N GLY A 225 -10.50 8.35 -19.78
CA GLY A 225 -10.42 9.65 -19.11
C GLY A 225 -10.16 9.51 -17.61
N LEU A 226 -9.16 10.25 -17.12
CA LEU A 226 -8.76 10.20 -15.72
C LEU A 226 -9.80 10.90 -14.82
N PRO A 227 -10.28 10.25 -13.74
CA PRO A 227 -11.38 10.77 -12.91
C PRO A 227 -10.93 11.87 -11.92
N GLU A 228 -11.90 12.52 -11.26
CA GLU A 228 -11.64 13.25 -10.02
C GLU A 228 -11.68 12.27 -8.83
N ILE A 229 -10.73 12.38 -7.91
CA ILE A 229 -10.60 11.48 -6.74
C ILE A 229 -10.96 12.23 -5.48
N ALA A 230 -11.78 11.64 -4.60
CA ALA A 230 -12.05 12.23 -3.29
C ALA A 230 -10.76 12.32 -2.46
N VAL A 231 -10.49 13.50 -1.93
CA VAL A 231 -9.33 13.81 -1.08
C VAL A 231 -9.67 13.64 0.39
N SER A 232 -10.95 13.77 0.74
CA SER A 232 -11.41 13.73 2.12
C SER A 232 -12.74 13.02 2.26
N HIS A 233 -12.98 12.47 3.45
CA HIS A 233 -14.25 11.88 3.85
C HIS A 233 -14.69 12.47 5.20
N PRO A 234 -15.99 12.72 5.41
CA PRO A 234 -16.49 13.06 6.74
C PRO A 234 -16.25 11.89 7.70
N GLY A 235 -15.65 12.17 8.87
CA GLY A 235 -15.29 11.13 9.81
C GLY A 235 -14.34 11.60 10.90
N GLU A 236 -14.02 10.69 11.82
CA GLU A 236 -13.24 11.02 13.02
C GLU A 236 -11.82 10.44 13.01
N TRP A 237 -11.59 9.35 12.26
CA TRP A 237 -10.30 8.66 12.20
C TRP A 237 -9.45 9.11 11.00
N GLY A 238 -8.19 9.47 11.26
CA GLY A 238 -7.20 9.85 10.25
C GLY A 238 -6.66 11.26 10.41
N VAL A 239 -5.98 11.78 9.39
CA VAL A 239 -5.45 13.15 9.37
C VAL A 239 -6.58 14.16 9.23
N PRO A 240 -6.80 15.10 10.19
CA PRO A 240 -7.82 16.14 10.05
C PRO A 240 -7.51 17.08 8.90
N VAL A 241 -8.53 17.37 8.09
CA VAL A 241 -8.44 18.37 7.03
C VAL A 241 -8.45 19.77 7.65
N THR A 242 -7.57 20.65 7.16
CA THR A 242 -7.44 22.04 7.66
C THR A 242 -7.92 23.08 6.66
N VAL A 243 -8.53 22.64 5.55
CA VAL A 243 -9.16 23.52 4.57
C VAL A 243 -10.48 24.06 5.16
N PRO A 244 -10.71 25.39 5.13
CA PRO A 244 -11.92 25.98 5.70
C PRO A 244 -13.21 25.38 5.15
N GLY A 245 -14.13 25.00 6.03
CA GLY A 245 -15.42 24.39 5.69
C GLY A 245 -15.40 22.86 5.53
N PHE A 246 -14.26 22.21 5.79
CA PHE A 246 -14.07 20.76 5.71
C PHE A 246 -13.40 20.19 6.98
N GLU A 247 -13.42 20.92 8.10
CA GLU A 247 -12.74 20.57 9.35
C GLU A 247 -13.32 19.32 10.04
N ASP A 248 -14.55 18.94 9.70
CA ASP A 248 -15.23 17.72 10.12
C ASP A 248 -14.79 16.48 9.33
N GLN A 249 -13.82 16.64 8.42
CA GLN A 249 -13.36 15.58 7.52
C GLN A 249 -11.95 15.10 7.86
N ARG A 250 -11.65 13.91 7.34
CA ARG A 250 -10.35 13.27 7.40
C ARG A 250 -9.83 13.07 6.00
N ALA A 251 -8.55 13.30 5.81
CA ALA A 251 -7.89 13.04 4.55
C ALA A 251 -8.05 11.55 4.21
N TYR A 252 -8.44 11.27 2.97
CA TYR A 252 -8.37 9.93 2.42
C TYR A 252 -6.92 9.49 2.43
N VAL A 253 -6.63 8.32 3.01
CA VAL A 253 -5.28 7.98 3.45
C VAL A 253 -4.25 7.94 2.32
N TRP A 254 -4.66 7.73 1.08
CA TRP A 254 -3.76 7.75 -0.08
C TRP A 254 -3.20 9.15 -0.36
N PHE A 255 -3.91 10.21 0.04
CA PHE A 255 -3.40 11.59 0.01
C PHE A 255 -2.47 11.91 1.19
N GLU A 256 -2.49 11.10 2.24
CA GLU A 256 -1.49 11.11 3.32
C GLU A 256 -0.26 10.27 2.93
N MET A 257 -0.46 9.11 2.32
CA MET A 257 0.59 8.15 2.02
C MET A 257 1.61 8.70 1.02
N ALA A 258 1.16 9.47 0.03
CA ALA A 258 2.06 10.14 -0.92
C ALA A 258 3.11 11.03 -0.22
N PRO A 259 2.73 12.10 0.51
CA PRO A 259 3.71 12.86 1.29
C PRO A 259 4.38 11.99 2.37
N GLY A 260 3.72 10.97 2.92
CA GLY A 260 4.28 10.05 3.90
C GLY A 260 5.53 9.28 3.43
N TYR A 261 5.60 8.88 2.16
CA TYR A 261 6.85 8.33 1.60
C TYR A 261 7.99 9.35 1.64
N LEU A 262 7.69 10.60 1.32
CA LEU A 262 8.67 11.69 1.32
C LEU A 262 9.13 11.99 2.74
N TRP A 263 8.27 11.91 3.76
CA TRP A 263 8.62 12.17 5.17
C TRP A 263 9.86 11.40 5.64
N GLY A 264 10.09 10.20 5.10
CA GLY A 264 11.30 9.39 5.40
C GLY A 264 12.62 9.95 4.84
N LEU A 265 12.58 11.00 4.03
CA LEU A 265 13.74 11.68 3.44
C LEU A 265 14.14 12.92 4.25
N PRO A 266 15.36 13.47 4.09
CA PRO A 266 15.73 14.75 4.69
C PRO A 266 14.81 15.91 4.31
N GLU A 267 14.49 16.79 5.25
CA GLU A 267 13.57 17.91 5.06
C GLU A 267 13.88 18.78 3.83
N GLN A 268 15.16 19.09 3.64
CA GLN A 268 15.61 19.91 2.52
C GLN A 268 15.33 19.26 1.15
N GLU A 269 15.44 17.93 1.04
CA GLU A 269 15.11 17.20 -0.20
C GLU A 269 13.60 17.29 -0.47
N ARG A 270 12.77 17.12 0.58
CA ARG A 270 11.31 17.17 0.50
C ARG A 270 10.79 18.54 0.09
N GLU A 271 11.28 19.61 0.71
CA GLU A 271 10.82 20.97 0.43
C GLU A 271 11.16 21.42 -1.00
N LYS A 272 12.33 21.03 -1.49
CA LYS A 272 12.82 21.41 -2.83
C LYS A 272 12.27 20.52 -3.95
N GLY A 273 11.74 19.34 -3.64
CA GLY A 273 11.42 18.35 -4.68
C GLY A 273 12.65 17.64 -5.24
N ASP A 274 13.75 17.59 -4.49
CA ASP A 274 15.07 17.10 -4.95
C ASP A 274 15.40 15.73 -4.34
N TRP A 275 14.45 14.80 -4.43
CA TRP A 275 14.62 13.42 -4.00
C TRP A 275 15.05 12.53 -5.17
N PRO A 276 15.80 11.44 -4.92
CA PRO A 276 16.15 10.48 -5.97
C PRO A 276 14.91 9.78 -6.54
N ALA A 277 14.98 9.30 -7.79
CA ALA A 277 13.93 8.48 -8.39
C ALA A 277 13.87 7.10 -7.68
N PRO A 278 12.77 6.73 -6.99
CA PRO A 278 12.73 5.48 -6.24
C PRO A 278 12.51 4.25 -7.14
N VAL A 279 12.96 3.09 -6.67
CA VAL A 279 12.44 1.78 -7.10
C VAL A 279 11.37 1.35 -6.10
N GLN A 280 10.12 1.21 -6.55
CA GLN A 280 8.99 0.98 -5.65
C GLN A 280 8.48 -0.46 -5.73
N PHE A 281 8.33 -1.09 -4.58
CA PHE A 281 7.83 -2.45 -4.43
C PHE A 281 6.43 -2.46 -3.80
N PHE A 282 5.44 -3.02 -4.51
CA PHE A 282 4.04 -3.05 -4.07
C PHE A 282 3.25 -4.19 -4.72
N GLY A 283 2.06 -4.50 -4.19
CA GLY A 283 1.12 -5.44 -4.80
C GLY A 283 0.31 -4.80 -5.93
N PHE A 284 -0.17 -5.56 -6.90
CA PHE A 284 -0.90 -5.02 -8.06
C PHE A 284 -2.13 -4.16 -7.68
N ASP A 285 -2.80 -4.49 -6.57
CA ASP A 285 -3.88 -3.71 -5.98
C ASP A 285 -3.52 -2.26 -5.62
N ASN A 286 -2.22 -1.98 -5.44
CA ASN A 286 -1.69 -0.64 -5.19
C ASN A 286 -1.27 0.09 -6.47
N GLY A 287 -1.35 -0.58 -7.63
CA GLY A 287 -0.80 -0.09 -8.90
C GLY A 287 -1.35 1.25 -9.35
N TYR A 288 -2.66 1.48 -9.20
CA TYR A 288 -3.27 2.77 -9.49
C TYR A 288 -2.67 3.91 -8.66
N PHE A 289 -2.45 3.70 -7.36
CA PHE A 289 -1.94 4.76 -6.49
C PHE A 289 -0.50 5.13 -6.87
N HIS A 290 0.36 4.13 -7.04
CA HIS A 290 1.77 4.33 -7.36
C HIS A 290 2.03 4.84 -8.78
N ALA A 291 1.27 4.35 -9.76
CA ALA A 291 1.49 4.72 -11.16
C ALA A 291 0.71 5.96 -11.59
N VAL A 292 -0.38 6.32 -10.90
CA VAL A 292 -1.30 7.39 -11.32
C VAL A 292 -1.45 8.47 -10.24
N LEU A 293 -1.95 8.13 -9.05
CA LEU A 293 -2.32 9.14 -8.05
C LEU A 293 -1.09 9.86 -7.48
N PHE A 294 -0.11 9.13 -6.94
CA PHE A 294 1.05 9.75 -6.30
C PHE A 294 1.89 10.58 -7.26
N PRO A 295 2.20 10.11 -8.50
CA PRO A 295 2.90 10.93 -9.47
C PRO A 295 2.16 12.22 -9.82
N ALA A 296 0.82 12.20 -9.91
CA ALA A 296 0.03 13.41 -10.12
C ALA A 296 0.09 14.37 -8.93
N LEU A 297 0.04 13.86 -7.69
CA LEU A 297 0.20 14.68 -6.47
C LEU A 297 1.59 15.33 -6.40
N TYR A 298 2.65 14.58 -6.72
CA TYR A 298 3.99 15.14 -6.77
C TYR A 298 4.13 16.16 -7.89
N ALA A 299 3.58 15.90 -9.08
CA ALA A 299 3.62 16.85 -10.19
C ALA A 299 2.87 18.16 -9.89
N ALA A 300 1.81 18.11 -9.07
CA ALA A 300 1.05 19.28 -8.66
C ALA A 300 1.85 20.27 -7.81
N LEU A 301 2.66 19.79 -6.86
CA LEU A 301 3.45 20.66 -5.97
C LEU A 301 4.93 20.78 -6.36
N HIS A 302 5.46 19.79 -7.07
CA HIS A 302 6.85 19.66 -7.45
C HIS A 302 6.95 19.13 -8.90
N PRO A 303 6.57 19.92 -9.91
CA PRO A 303 6.51 19.46 -11.31
C PRO A 303 7.85 18.95 -11.86
N GLY A 304 8.97 19.41 -11.30
CA GLY A 304 10.33 18.98 -11.65
C GLY A 304 10.89 17.83 -10.81
N ALA A 305 10.15 17.34 -9.81
CA ALA A 305 10.63 16.26 -8.97
C ALA A 305 10.77 14.95 -9.73
N ALA A 306 11.72 14.13 -9.30
CA ALA A 306 11.88 12.78 -9.81
C ALA A 306 10.65 11.93 -9.46
N LEU A 307 10.19 11.15 -10.42
CA LEU A 307 9.20 10.10 -10.24
C LEU A 307 9.91 8.74 -10.16
N ALA A 308 9.16 7.66 -9.90
CA ALA A 308 9.75 6.34 -9.76
C ALA A 308 10.55 5.92 -11.00
N ARG A 309 11.72 5.32 -10.81
CA ARG A 309 12.52 4.77 -11.90
C ARG A 309 11.98 3.42 -12.36
N ALA A 310 11.48 2.62 -11.43
CA ALA A 310 10.97 1.29 -11.69
C ALA A 310 9.92 0.86 -10.67
N PHE A 311 9.00 0.01 -11.12
CA PHE A 311 7.99 -0.66 -10.29
C PHE A 311 8.25 -2.16 -10.25
N VAL A 312 8.47 -2.69 -9.06
CA VAL A 312 8.52 -4.14 -8.81
C VAL A 312 7.20 -4.57 -8.21
N VAL A 313 6.30 -5.04 -9.09
CA VAL A 313 4.93 -5.38 -8.73
C VAL A 313 4.79 -6.87 -8.48
N ASN A 314 4.10 -7.22 -7.40
CA ASN A 314 3.65 -8.58 -7.15
C ASN A 314 2.19 -8.75 -7.56
N GLU A 315 1.91 -9.78 -8.35
CA GLU A 315 0.56 -10.29 -8.53
C GLU A 315 0.06 -10.96 -7.24
N PHE A 316 -1.23 -11.26 -7.15
CA PHE A 316 -1.76 -11.94 -5.96
C PHE A 316 -1.11 -13.31 -5.75
N TYR A 317 -0.59 -13.52 -4.55
CA TYR A 317 -0.18 -14.86 -4.10
C TYR A 317 -1.41 -15.59 -3.58
N GLN A 318 -1.63 -16.83 -4.01
CA GLN A 318 -2.78 -17.65 -3.59
C GLN A 318 -2.37 -18.69 -2.53
N LEU A 319 -3.35 -19.32 -1.90
CA LEU A 319 -3.20 -20.48 -1.04
C LEU A 319 -4.10 -21.61 -1.57
N ASP A 320 -3.48 -22.72 -1.95
CA ASP A 320 -4.14 -23.89 -2.56
C ASP A 320 -5.05 -23.51 -3.75
N GLY A 321 -4.60 -22.58 -4.59
CA GLY A 321 -5.34 -22.10 -5.78
C GLY A 321 -6.48 -21.11 -5.48
N ALA A 322 -6.64 -20.68 -4.23
CA ALA A 322 -7.65 -19.71 -3.80
C ALA A 322 -7.02 -18.44 -3.21
N LYS A 323 -7.71 -17.31 -3.33
CA LYS A 323 -7.28 -16.05 -2.71
C LYS A 323 -7.21 -16.18 -1.19
N PHE A 324 -6.15 -15.63 -0.59
CA PHE A 324 -6.05 -15.47 0.85
C PHE A 324 -7.30 -14.80 1.43
N SER A 325 -7.77 -15.33 2.55
CA SER A 325 -8.92 -14.76 3.26
C SER A 325 -8.70 -14.83 4.75
N THR A 326 -8.41 -13.67 5.33
CA THR A 326 -8.25 -13.49 6.77
C THR A 326 -9.57 -13.78 7.50
N SER A 327 -10.70 -13.33 6.94
CA SER A 327 -12.04 -13.59 7.48
C SER A 327 -12.42 -15.08 7.52
N ARG A 328 -12.03 -15.86 6.51
CA ARG A 328 -12.27 -17.32 6.48
C ARG A 328 -11.15 -18.13 7.16
N ARG A 329 -10.16 -17.47 7.77
CA ARG A 329 -8.92 -18.09 8.26
C ARG A 329 -8.22 -18.97 7.21
N HIS A 330 -8.38 -18.62 5.93
CA HIS A 330 -7.70 -19.25 4.80
C HIS A 330 -6.43 -18.44 4.48
N ALA A 331 -5.46 -18.52 5.37
CA ALA A 331 -4.17 -17.87 5.21
C ALA A 331 -3.05 -18.59 5.95
N ILE A 332 -1.82 -18.37 5.48
CA ILE A 332 -0.60 -18.77 6.17
C ILE A 332 0.02 -17.50 6.72
N TRP A 333 -0.03 -17.35 8.05
CA TRP A 333 0.53 -16.20 8.71
C TRP A 333 2.04 -16.30 8.77
N VAL A 334 2.73 -15.18 8.57
CA VAL A 334 4.20 -15.17 8.49
C VAL A 334 4.81 -15.62 9.81
N HIS A 335 4.22 -15.25 10.94
CA HIS A 335 4.74 -15.63 12.25
C HIS A 335 4.67 -17.15 12.52
N GLU A 336 3.66 -17.83 11.97
CA GLU A 336 3.50 -19.29 12.02
C GLU A 336 4.53 -19.96 11.11
N ALA A 337 4.61 -19.53 9.84
CA ALA A 337 5.57 -20.07 8.87
C ALA A 337 7.03 -19.88 9.32
N LEU A 338 7.36 -18.74 9.95
CA LEU A 338 8.67 -18.50 10.53
C LEU A 338 8.99 -19.43 11.71
N ALA A 339 7.99 -19.79 12.52
CA ALA A 339 8.19 -20.72 13.63
C ALA A 339 8.45 -22.15 13.13
N GLU A 340 7.87 -22.52 11.98
CA GLU A 340 8.02 -23.82 11.35
C GLU A 340 9.34 -23.95 10.56
N ALA A 341 9.64 -22.99 9.69
CA ALA A 341 10.69 -23.13 8.68
C ALA A 341 11.94 -22.26 8.94
N GLY A 342 11.84 -21.23 9.79
CA GLY A 342 12.89 -20.23 9.97
C GLY A 342 12.96 -19.18 8.84
N SER A 343 13.80 -18.16 9.05
CA SER A 343 13.93 -17.00 8.15
C SER A 343 14.42 -17.39 6.75
N ASP A 344 15.56 -18.06 6.65
CA ASP A 344 16.20 -18.37 5.36
C ASP A 344 15.32 -19.22 4.45
N VAL A 345 14.70 -20.27 5.00
CA VAL A 345 13.80 -21.15 4.24
C VAL A 345 12.59 -20.35 3.74
N LEU A 346 11.97 -19.56 4.62
CA LEU A 346 10.81 -18.76 4.23
C LEU A 346 11.18 -17.73 3.15
N ARG A 347 12.28 -16.99 3.35
CA ARG A 347 12.78 -15.99 2.40
C ARG A 347 13.09 -16.61 1.05
N HIS A 348 13.81 -17.72 1.02
CA HIS A 348 14.11 -18.43 -0.21
C HIS A 348 12.82 -18.89 -0.91
N HIS A 349 11.89 -19.49 -0.16
CA HIS A 349 10.63 -20.00 -0.71
C HIS A 349 9.81 -18.88 -1.37
N VAL A 350 9.54 -17.79 -0.64
CA VAL A 350 8.68 -16.71 -1.15
C VAL A 350 9.31 -15.93 -2.30
N LEU A 351 10.64 -15.94 -2.43
CA LEU A 351 11.35 -15.36 -3.57
C LEU A 351 11.30 -16.28 -4.80
N ALA A 352 11.51 -17.58 -4.60
CA ALA A 352 11.49 -18.56 -5.68
C ALA A 352 10.08 -18.71 -6.29
N ASP A 353 9.05 -18.62 -5.45
CA ASP A 353 7.64 -18.71 -5.85
C ASP A 353 6.95 -17.33 -5.96
N ARG A 354 7.74 -16.25 -6.04
CA ARG A 354 7.22 -14.88 -6.08
C ARG A 354 6.28 -14.70 -7.28
N PRO A 355 5.06 -14.16 -7.09
CA PRO A 355 4.11 -13.90 -8.17
C PRO A 355 4.56 -12.71 -9.04
N ASN A 356 5.50 -12.95 -9.96
CA ASN A 356 6.02 -11.97 -10.90
C ASN A 356 5.45 -12.22 -12.30
N GLY A 357 4.64 -11.27 -12.81
CA GLY A 357 3.98 -11.35 -14.11
C GLY A 357 2.82 -12.36 -14.20
N ARG A 358 2.68 -13.25 -13.22
CA ARG A 358 1.54 -14.16 -13.04
C ARG A 358 1.30 -14.43 -11.56
N GLN A 359 0.08 -14.82 -11.24
CA GLN A 359 -0.25 -15.35 -9.90
C GLN A 359 0.46 -16.70 -9.68
N THR A 360 0.88 -16.92 -8.45
CA THR A 360 1.42 -18.18 -7.94
C THR A 360 0.57 -18.65 -6.77
N SER A 361 0.76 -19.89 -6.31
CA SER A 361 0.02 -20.43 -5.18
C SER A 361 0.98 -21.10 -4.23
N PHE A 362 0.96 -20.65 -2.98
CA PHE A 362 1.68 -21.29 -1.91
C PHE A 362 1.12 -22.70 -1.67
N THR A 363 2.03 -23.65 -1.46
CA THR A 363 1.71 -24.97 -0.93
C THR A 363 2.69 -25.33 0.17
N ARG A 364 2.22 -26.03 1.21
CA ARG A 364 3.11 -26.53 2.28
C ARG A 364 4.18 -27.47 1.75
N THR A 365 3.83 -28.30 0.76
CA THR A 365 4.77 -29.22 0.11
C THR A 365 5.94 -28.51 -0.57
N ASP A 366 5.71 -27.34 -1.18
CA ASP A 366 6.80 -26.57 -1.80
C ASP A 366 7.68 -25.87 -0.75
N LEU A 367 7.11 -25.48 0.40
CA LEU A 367 7.89 -24.99 1.55
C LEU A 367 8.77 -26.11 2.13
N GLU A 368 8.22 -27.30 2.36
CA GLU A 368 8.97 -28.49 2.81
C GLU A 368 10.10 -28.84 1.84
N ARG A 369 9.85 -28.76 0.52
CA ARG A 369 10.88 -28.97 -0.51
C ARG A 369 12.00 -27.93 -0.41
N THR A 370 11.65 -26.68 -0.15
CA THR A 370 12.62 -25.60 0.06
C THR A 370 13.45 -25.85 1.32
N GLN A 371 12.83 -26.30 2.39
CA GLN A 371 13.52 -26.67 3.62
C GLN A 371 14.51 -27.81 3.39
N ALA A 372 14.10 -28.87 2.69
CA ALA A 372 14.97 -30.00 2.37
C ALA A 372 16.14 -29.57 1.46
N LEU A 373 15.92 -28.66 0.51
CA LEU A 373 16.99 -28.10 -0.33
C LEU A 373 18.06 -27.43 0.54
N LEU A 374 17.68 -26.50 1.42
CA LEU A 374 18.65 -25.74 2.22
C LEU A 374 19.31 -26.60 3.30
N THR A 375 18.52 -27.37 4.05
CA THR A 375 19.03 -28.13 5.21
C THR A 375 19.76 -29.41 4.80
N ALA A 376 19.17 -30.25 3.93
CA ALA A 376 19.80 -31.53 3.59
C ALA A 376 20.85 -31.40 2.48
N GLN A 377 20.65 -30.52 1.50
CA GLN A 377 21.58 -30.42 0.36
C GLN A 377 22.67 -29.39 0.61
N TRP A 378 22.32 -28.13 0.87
CA TRP A 378 23.31 -27.06 1.01
C TRP A 378 24.14 -27.19 2.29
N ASN A 379 23.51 -27.28 3.46
CA ASN A 379 24.26 -27.46 4.70
C ASN A 379 25.03 -28.77 4.69
N GLY A 380 24.43 -29.86 4.22
CA GLY A 380 25.13 -31.13 4.08
C GLY A 380 26.34 -31.06 3.14
N TRP A 381 26.27 -30.27 2.06
CA TRP A 381 27.43 -30.03 1.19
C TRP A 381 28.51 -29.19 1.88
N LEU A 382 28.13 -28.10 2.56
CA LEU A 382 29.06 -27.25 3.31
C LEU A 382 29.77 -28.03 4.42
N GLU A 383 29.04 -28.83 5.19
CA GLU A 383 29.59 -29.69 6.23
C GLU A 383 30.65 -30.63 5.67
N ARG A 384 30.38 -31.28 4.53
CA ARG A 384 31.36 -32.15 3.87
C ARG A 384 32.57 -31.37 3.36
N LEU A 385 32.36 -30.19 2.79
CA LEU A 385 33.43 -29.33 2.29
C LEU A 385 34.39 -28.93 3.42
N PHE A 386 33.85 -28.49 4.55
CA PHE A 386 34.67 -28.05 5.69
C PHE A 386 35.26 -29.22 6.49
N ALA A 387 34.58 -30.37 6.54
CA ALA A 387 35.14 -31.58 7.14
C ALA A 387 36.28 -32.19 6.33
N ALA A 388 36.30 -31.99 5.00
CA ALA A 388 37.40 -32.46 4.14
C ALA A 388 38.63 -31.54 4.16
N GLY A 389 38.52 -30.33 4.73
CA GLY A 389 39.60 -29.35 4.86
C GLY A 389 40.24 -29.27 6.26
N ALA A 390 39.70 -30.02 7.23
CA ALA A 390 40.26 -30.20 8.58
C ALA A 390 40.93 -31.57 8.67
#